data_AF-A0A2G4FLE7-F1
#
_entry.id   AF-A0A2G4FLE7-F1
#
_cell.length_a   1.000
_cell.length_b   1.000
_cell.length_c   1.000
_cell.angle_alpha   90.00
_cell.angle_beta   90.00
_cell.angle_gamma   90.00
#
_symmetry.space_group_name_H-M   'P 1'
#
loop_
_entity.id
_entity.type
_entity.pdbx_description
1 polymer ?
#
loop_
_entity_poly.entity_id
_entity_poly.type
_entity_poly.pdbx_seq_one_letter_code
_entity_poly.pdbx_strand_id
1 'polypeptide(L)'
;MLRSIIVVAFIAVGLFLASFSIGTAELVKEPIKKEFGLEKRTPWTTSKVIGSPEPPPPYKTEPAFPKLQKFEEPLDLAQAPGSDRMFVAGRWGKIWSFINKQNSD
;
A
#
# COMPACT_ATOMS: atom_id res chain seq x y z
N MET A 1 80.50 -36.30 -16.19
CA MET A 1 79.60 -36.37 -15.02
C MET A 1 78.67 -35.15 -14.89
N LEU A 2 79.00 -33.97 -15.43
CA LEU A 2 78.16 -32.76 -15.31
C LEU A 2 76.89 -32.75 -16.17
N ARG A 3 76.89 -33.44 -17.33
CA ARG A 3 75.77 -33.45 -18.28
C ARG A 3 74.56 -34.28 -17.82
N SER A 4 74.80 -35.33 -17.02
CA SER A 4 73.75 -36.19 -16.47
C SER A 4 73.01 -35.55 -15.29
N ILE A 5 73.67 -34.68 -14.52
CA ILE A 5 73.05 -33.95 -13.39
C ILE A 5 72.03 -32.93 -13.90
N ILE A 6 72.35 -32.25 -15.02
CA ILE A 6 71.46 -31.24 -15.62
C ILE A 6 70.18 -31.90 -16.14
N VAL A 7 70.27 -33.07 -16.80
CA VAL A 7 69.08 -33.77 -17.33
C VAL A 7 68.17 -34.27 -16.20
N VAL A 8 68.73 -34.81 -15.11
CA VAL A 8 67.94 -35.25 -13.95
C VAL A 8 67.29 -34.05 -13.24
N ALA A 9 67.97 -32.91 -13.16
CA ALA A 9 67.39 -31.68 -12.60
C ALA A 9 66.23 -31.15 -13.46
N PHE A 10 66.33 -31.19 -14.79
CA PHE A 10 65.22 -30.79 -15.68
C PHE A 10 64.02 -31.72 -15.58
N ILE A 11 64.23 -33.03 -15.41
CA ILE A 11 63.14 -34.00 -15.21
C ILE A 11 62.46 -33.80 -13.86
N ALA A 12 63.24 -33.56 -12.79
CA ALA A 12 62.70 -33.31 -11.45
C ALA A 12 61.91 -31.99 -11.37
N VAL A 13 62.38 -30.93 -12.04
CA VAL A 13 61.66 -29.65 -12.12
C VAL A 13 60.40 -29.76 -12.97
N GLY A 14 60.43 -30.54 -14.07
CA GLY A 14 59.24 -30.82 -14.87
C GLY A 14 58.15 -31.59 -14.11
N LEU A 15 58.54 -32.58 -13.30
CA LEU A 15 57.63 -33.34 -12.43
C LEU A 15 57.08 -32.49 -11.26
N PHE A 16 57.89 -31.57 -10.73
CA PHE A 16 57.45 -30.65 -9.67
C PHE A 16 56.46 -29.61 -10.19
N LEU A 17 56.64 -29.08 -11.40
CA LEU A 17 55.72 -28.13 -12.03
C LEU A 17 54.41 -28.78 -12.47
N ALA A 18 54.44 -30.03 -12.93
CA ALA A 18 53.22 -30.78 -13.28
C ALA A 18 52.34 -31.08 -12.04
N SER A 19 52.94 -31.18 -10.86
CA SER A 19 52.22 -31.45 -9.59
C SER A 19 51.48 -30.22 -9.03
N PHE A 20 51.77 -29.01 -9.54
CA PHE A 20 51.14 -27.77 -9.06
C PHE A 20 49.86 -27.38 -9.84
N SER A 21 49.49 -28.12 -10.91
CA SER A 21 48.29 -27.84 -11.72
C SER A 21 47.05 -28.66 -11.34
N ILE A 22 47.10 -29.49 -10.30
CA ILE A 22 45.95 -30.27 -9.84
C ILE A 22 45.48 -29.70 -8.50
N GLY A 23 44.66 -28.65 -8.52
CA GLY A 23 44.23 -28.06 -7.26
C GLY A 23 43.25 -26.89 -7.28
N THR A 24 42.47 -26.70 -8.35
CA THR A 24 41.23 -25.91 -8.24
C THR A 24 40.12 -26.69 -8.91
N ALA A 25 39.65 -27.74 -8.23
CA ALA A 25 38.31 -28.20 -8.46
C ALA A 25 37.39 -27.02 -8.12
N GLU A 26 36.78 -26.40 -9.14
CA GLU A 26 35.62 -25.55 -8.93
C GLU A 26 34.60 -26.41 -8.18
N LEU A 27 34.45 -26.14 -6.89
CA LEU A 27 33.34 -26.67 -6.11
C LEU A 27 32.07 -26.23 -6.84
N VAL A 28 31.44 -27.16 -7.55
CA VAL A 28 30.06 -27.04 -8.01
C VAL A 28 29.23 -26.91 -6.74
N LYS A 29 29.06 -25.67 -6.29
CA LYS A 29 28.27 -25.33 -5.11
C LYS A 29 26.82 -25.55 -5.53
N GLU A 30 26.31 -26.76 -5.29
CA GLU A 30 24.92 -27.05 -5.57
C GLU A 30 24.05 -25.99 -4.88
N PRO A 31 23.10 -25.38 -5.61
CA PRO A 31 22.31 -24.30 -5.06
C PRO A 31 21.50 -24.84 -3.88
N ILE A 32 21.67 -24.20 -2.71
CA ILE A 32 20.92 -24.52 -1.49
C ILE A 32 19.42 -24.41 -1.81
N LYS A 33 18.77 -25.57 -1.98
CA LYS A 33 17.33 -25.63 -2.22
C LYS A 33 16.63 -25.23 -0.93
N LYS A 34 15.98 -24.06 -0.92
CA LYS A 34 15.20 -23.58 0.23
C LYS A 34 14.07 -24.58 0.50
N GLU A 35 13.97 -25.08 1.72
CA GLU A 35 12.98 -26.08 2.14
C GLU A 35 11.53 -25.56 2.06
N PHE A 36 11.35 -24.24 2.04
CA PHE A 36 10.04 -23.60 1.97
C PHE A 36 10.07 -22.34 1.09
N GLY A 37 8.93 -22.06 0.46
CA GLY A 37 8.73 -20.92 -0.43
C GLY A 37 8.79 -21.27 -1.91
N LEU A 38 8.31 -20.34 -2.75
CA LEU A 38 8.35 -20.48 -4.21
C LEU A 38 9.74 -20.13 -4.73
N GLU A 39 10.26 -20.94 -5.67
CA GLU A 39 11.53 -20.67 -6.36
C GLU A 39 11.49 -19.33 -7.13
N LYS A 40 10.33 -19.00 -7.69
CA LYS A 40 10.05 -17.75 -8.39
C LYS A 40 8.63 -17.29 -8.07
N ARG A 41 8.46 -16.02 -7.73
CA ARG A 41 7.13 -15.43 -7.55
C ARG A 41 6.53 -15.08 -8.90
N THR A 42 5.31 -15.54 -9.15
CA THR A 42 4.54 -15.12 -10.33
C THR A 42 3.93 -13.74 -10.06
N PRO A 43 4.17 -12.74 -10.92
CA PRO A 43 3.58 -11.41 -10.74
C PRO A 43 2.06 -11.47 -10.97
N TRP A 44 1.30 -10.81 -10.11
CA TRP A 44 -0.14 -10.62 -10.29
C TRP A 44 -0.37 -9.44 -11.24
N THR A 45 -0.30 -9.71 -12.54
CA THR A 45 -0.47 -8.69 -13.59
C THR A 45 -1.92 -8.47 -14.00
N THR A 46 -2.84 -9.28 -13.50
CA THR A 46 -4.26 -9.21 -13.86
C THR A 46 -5.08 -8.66 -12.69
N SER A 47 -5.80 -7.56 -12.93
CA SER A 47 -6.83 -7.06 -12.02
C SER A 47 -8.20 -7.40 -12.60
N LYS A 48 -9.06 -8.04 -11.79
CA LYS A 48 -10.49 -8.21 -12.09
C LYS A 48 -11.37 -7.18 -11.40
N VAL A 49 -10.77 -6.23 -10.66
CA VAL A 49 -11.50 -5.19 -9.94
C VAL A 49 -11.92 -4.14 -10.95
N ILE A 50 -13.21 -4.10 -11.25
CA ILE A 50 -13.84 -3.14 -12.15
C ILE A 50 -14.70 -2.20 -11.29
N GLY A 51 -14.37 -0.91 -11.28
CA GLY A 51 -15.11 0.10 -10.52
C GLY A 51 -14.72 0.17 -9.03
N SER A 52 -15.47 0.98 -8.28
CA SER A 52 -15.36 1.07 -6.83
C SER A 52 -16.05 -0.15 -6.20
N PRO A 53 -15.43 -0.84 -5.22
CA PRO A 53 -16.07 -1.94 -4.48
C PRO A 53 -17.31 -1.51 -3.69
N GLU A 54 -17.43 -0.21 -3.41
CA GLU A 54 -18.49 0.33 -2.57
C GLU A 54 -19.74 0.65 -3.40
N PRO A 55 -20.90 0.05 -3.10
CA PRO A 55 -22.16 0.45 -3.72
C PRO A 55 -22.50 1.91 -3.33
N PRO A 56 -23.27 2.63 -4.16
CA PRO A 56 -23.70 3.97 -3.81
C PRO A 56 -24.53 3.96 -2.51
N PRO A 57 -24.43 5.00 -1.66
CA PRO A 57 -25.22 5.08 -0.44
C PRO A 57 -26.72 5.03 -0.71
N PRO A 58 -27.51 4.42 0.20
CA PRO A 58 -28.97 4.30 0.02
C PRO A 58 -29.71 5.64 0.12
N TYR A 59 -29.08 6.67 0.69
CA TYR A 59 -29.68 7.99 0.90
C TYR A 59 -28.81 9.10 0.31
N LYS A 60 -29.47 10.17 -0.13
CA LYS A 60 -28.84 11.40 -0.62
C LYS A 60 -29.26 12.56 0.27
N THR A 61 -28.31 13.42 0.61
CA THR A 61 -28.59 14.66 1.34
C THR A 61 -29.18 15.70 0.39
N GLU A 62 -30.28 16.31 0.77
CA GLU A 62 -30.89 17.43 0.06
C GLU A 62 -31.13 18.61 1.01
N PRO A 63 -31.17 19.86 0.51
CA PRO A 63 -31.49 21.01 1.35
C PRO A 63 -32.94 20.93 1.87
N ALA A 64 -33.09 20.83 3.20
CA ALA A 64 -34.41 20.77 3.84
C ALA A 64 -35.22 22.08 3.68
N PHE A 65 -34.54 23.23 3.62
CA PHE A 65 -35.16 24.55 3.48
C PHE A 65 -34.41 25.41 2.46
N PRO A 66 -34.66 25.25 1.14
CA PRO A 66 -33.88 25.91 0.09
C PRO A 66 -33.98 27.44 0.07
N LYS A 67 -35.09 27.99 0.59
CA LYS A 67 -35.37 29.43 0.57
C LYS A 67 -34.88 30.17 1.82
N LEU A 68 -34.57 29.45 2.90
CA LEU A 68 -34.10 30.07 4.13
C LEU A 68 -32.68 30.63 3.93
N GLN A 69 -32.48 31.81 4.50
CA GLN A 69 -31.16 32.41 4.57
C GLN A 69 -30.22 31.55 5.43
N LYS A 70 -28.92 31.59 5.12
CA LYS A 70 -27.93 30.86 5.91
C LYS A 70 -27.90 31.36 7.34
N PHE A 71 -27.90 30.44 8.29
CA PHE A 71 -27.69 30.74 9.70
C PHE A 71 -26.20 30.92 9.97
N GLU A 72 -25.86 31.94 10.75
CA GLU A 72 -24.48 32.18 11.18
C GLU A 72 -24.18 31.28 12.38
N GLU A 73 -23.24 30.35 12.21
CA GLU A 73 -22.75 29.46 13.27
C GLU A 73 -23.88 28.80 14.09
N PRO A 74 -24.78 28.01 13.44
CA PRO A 74 -25.84 27.32 14.13
C PRO A 74 -25.26 26.23 15.04
N LEU A 75 -25.79 26.13 16.25
CA LEU A 75 -25.42 25.14 17.26
C LEU A 75 -26.46 24.05 17.42
N ASP A 76 -27.75 24.41 17.39
CA ASP A 76 -28.85 23.48 17.62
C ASP A 76 -30.10 23.86 16.83
N LEU A 77 -30.93 22.86 16.54
CA LEU A 77 -32.22 22.96 15.86
C LEU A 77 -33.26 22.17 16.65
N ALA A 78 -34.27 22.86 17.18
CA ALA A 78 -35.34 22.25 17.94
C ALA A 78 -36.72 22.65 17.43
N GLN A 79 -37.69 21.75 17.56
CA GLN A 79 -39.10 22.05 17.33
C GLN A 79 -39.77 22.40 18.65
N ALA A 80 -40.59 23.46 18.68
CA ALA A 80 -41.39 23.74 19.86
C ALA A 80 -42.53 22.71 20.00
N PRO A 81 -42.68 22.06 21.17
CA PRO A 81 -43.74 21.09 21.41
C PRO A 81 -45.13 21.67 21.11
N GLY A 82 -45.94 20.91 20.39
CA GLY A 82 -47.31 21.32 20.04
C GLY A 82 -47.41 22.40 18.95
N SER A 83 -46.31 22.75 18.27
CA SER A 83 -46.33 23.72 17.17
C SER A 83 -45.53 23.24 15.96
N ASP A 84 -45.83 23.80 14.80
CA ASP A 84 -45.08 23.57 13.55
C ASP A 84 -43.88 24.52 13.41
N ARG A 85 -43.38 25.05 14.53
CA ARG A 85 -42.36 26.09 14.56
C ARG A 85 -41.01 25.51 14.97
N MET A 86 -40.01 25.78 14.14
CA MET A 86 -38.62 25.43 14.37
C MET A 86 -37.88 26.61 14.99
N PHE A 87 -36.85 26.30 15.75
CA PHE A 87 -35.93 27.24 16.37
C PHE A 87 -34.49 26.81 16.09
N VAL A 88 -33.67 27.74 15.62
CA VAL A 88 -32.23 27.53 15.44
C VAL A 88 -31.50 28.41 16.45
N ALA A 89 -30.67 27.80 17.28
CA ALA A 89 -29.80 28.51 18.21
C ALA A 89 -28.45 28.81 17.55
N GLY A 90 -28.05 30.08 17.50
CA GLY A 90 -26.73 30.51 17.03
C GLY A 90 -25.74 30.67 18.17
N ARG A 91 -24.44 30.56 17.87
CA ARG A 91 -23.36 30.66 18.88
C ARG A 91 -23.41 31.94 19.72
N TRP A 92 -23.80 33.06 19.14
CA TRP A 92 -23.88 34.36 19.81
C TRP A 92 -25.18 34.59 20.60
N GLY A 93 -26.00 33.55 20.82
CA GLY A 93 -27.28 33.65 21.53
C GLY A 93 -28.44 34.18 20.68
N LYS A 94 -28.22 34.39 19.37
CA LYS A 94 -29.30 34.71 18.43
C LYS A 94 -30.13 33.46 18.17
N ILE A 95 -31.45 33.59 18.28
CA ILE A 95 -32.40 32.50 17.96
C ILE A 95 -33.20 32.89 16.73
N TRP A 96 -33.13 32.07 15.69
CA TRP A 96 -34.02 32.20 14.52
C TRP A 96 -35.23 31.29 14.69
N SER A 97 -36.37 31.69 14.14
CA SER A 97 -37.56 30.86 14.14
C SER A 97 -38.32 30.94 12.83
N PHE A 98 -38.72 29.79 12.31
CA PHE A 98 -39.45 29.65 11.05
C PHE A 98 -40.44 28.48 11.12
N ILE A 99 -41.36 28.41 10.16
CA ILE A 99 -42.35 27.34 10.07
C ILE A 99 -41.68 26.12 9.42
N ASN A 100 -41.95 24.90 9.91
CA ASN A 100 -41.42 23.65 9.37
C ASN A 100 -42.04 23.27 8.02
N LYS A 101 -41.79 24.09 7.00
CA LYS A 101 -42.21 23.87 5.61
C LYS A 101 -41.03 24.14 4.70
N GLN A 102 -40.82 23.26 3.72
CA GLN A 102 -39.70 23.36 2.77
C GLN A 102 -39.60 24.73 2.05
N ASN A 103 -40.75 25.39 1.83
CA ASN A 103 -40.85 26.70 1.19
C ASN A 103 -40.97 27.87 2.18
N SER A 104 -40.47 27.74 3.41
CA SER A 104 -40.42 28.84 4.37
C SER A 104 -39.40 29.91 3.95
N ASP A 105 -39.80 31.17 4.04
CA ASP A 105 -38.98 32.35 3.73
C ASP A 105 -38.47 33.02 5.02
#